data_AF-A0A368F119-F1
#
_entry.id   AF-A0A368F119-F1
#
_cell.length_a   1.000
_cell.length_b   1.000
_cell.length_c   1.000
_cell.angle_alpha   90.00
_cell.angle_beta   90.00
_cell.angle_gamma   90.00
#
_symmetry.space_group_name_H-M   'P 1'
#
loop_
_entity.id
_entity.type
_entity.pdbx_description
1 polymer ?
#
loop_
_entity_poly.entity_id
_entity_poly.type
_entity_poly.pdbx_seq_one_letter_code
_entity_poly.pdbx_strand_id
1 'polypeptide(L)'
;MYSIKRSFIALQCQVSKKVDTNYKSAQGLKFCLDNQRQHWILPAHPPFVELDMTNELRHFTPPTRAASREYLVMIDFFRRVLLKLHSNPPEIRRYAVRLQNFGRDSLLDLPEEIVQFFINFALDGLGLRADELRRGQKELLIGSNNE
;
A
#
# COMPACT_ATOMS: atom_id res chain seq x y z
N MET A 1 -15.96 -26.31 11.12
CA MET A 1 -15.15 -25.83 9.97
C MET A 1 -15.84 -24.66 9.24
N TYR A 2 -16.14 -23.54 9.93
CA TYR A 2 -16.94 -22.43 9.35
C TYR A 2 -16.58 -21.02 9.92
N SER A 3 -15.33 -20.77 10.34
CA SER A 3 -14.96 -19.45 10.92
C SER A 3 -14.06 -18.57 10.04
N ILE A 4 -13.52 -19.12 8.95
CA ILE A 4 -12.48 -18.45 8.13
C ILE A 4 -13.07 -17.35 7.21
N LYS A 5 -14.37 -17.41 6.88
CA LYS A 5 -14.98 -16.46 5.93
C LYS A 5 -15.39 -15.12 6.56
N ARG A 6 -15.59 -15.02 7.87
CA ARG A 6 -16.10 -13.79 8.52
C ARG A 6 -15.00 -12.74 8.76
N SER A 7 -13.76 -13.17 8.99
CA SER A 7 -12.65 -12.26 9.30
C SER A 7 -12.17 -11.43 8.10
N PHE A 8 -12.29 -11.96 6.88
CA PHE A 8 -11.87 -11.28 5.65
C PHE A 8 -12.86 -10.19 5.22
N ILE A 9 -14.16 -10.39 5.49
CA ILE A 9 -15.21 -9.42 5.22
C ILE A 9 -15.05 -8.17 6.09
N ALA A 10 -14.51 -8.29 7.30
CA ALA A 10 -14.28 -7.14 8.19
C ALA A 10 -13.18 -6.19 7.68
N LEU A 11 -12.09 -6.73 7.11
CA LEU A 11 -11.06 -5.94 6.43
C LEU A 11 -11.60 -5.31 5.13
N GLN A 12 -12.44 -6.04 4.40
CA GLN A 12 -13.13 -5.53 3.22
C GLN A 12 -14.12 -4.41 3.58
N CYS A 13 -14.79 -4.48 4.74
CA CYS A 13 -15.71 -3.45 5.24
C CYS A 13 -15.00 -2.22 5.80
N GLN A 14 -13.85 -2.33 6.46
CA GLN A 14 -13.16 -1.15 6.99
C GLN A 14 -12.42 -0.36 5.90
N VAL A 15 -11.85 -1.06 4.91
CA VAL A 15 -11.29 -0.42 3.71
C VAL A 15 -12.41 0.19 2.85
N SER A 16 -13.60 -0.42 2.81
CA SER A 16 -14.73 0.11 2.03
C SER A 16 -15.56 1.20 2.73
N LYS A 17 -15.42 1.40 4.05
CA LYS A 17 -16.22 2.39 4.82
C LYS A 17 -15.52 3.73 5.07
N LYS A 18 -14.20 3.83 4.82
CA LYS A 18 -13.42 5.07 4.97
C LYS A 18 -12.75 5.55 3.68
N VAL A 19 -12.85 4.79 2.58
CA VAL A 19 -12.51 5.33 1.27
C VAL A 19 -13.76 6.05 0.81
N ASP A 20 -13.73 7.38 0.86
CA ASP A 20 -14.70 8.21 0.17
C ASP A 20 -14.95 7.60 -1.20
N THR A 21 -16.17 7.11 -1.43
CA THR A 21 -16.65 6.64 -2.73
C THR A 21 -16.66 7.77 -3.77
N ASN A 22 -16.21 8.96 -3.38
CA ASN A 22 -15.95 10.14 -4.19
C ASN A 22 -14.46 10.39 -4.48
N TYR A 23 -13.56 9.43 -4.26
CA TYR A 23 -12.26 9.45 -4.94
C TYR A 23 -12.53 9.24 -6.43
N LYS A 24 -12.91 10.32 -7.13
CA LYS A 24 -12.67 10.48 -8.55
C LYS A 24 -11.18 10.27 -8.68
N SER A 25 -10.77 9.02 -8.92
CA SER A 25 -9.46 8.67 -9.45
C SER A 25 -9.09 9.82 -10.37
N ALA A 26 -8.06 10.58 -10.03
CA ALA A 26 -7.56 11.64 -10.89
C ALA A 26 -7.40 11.00 -12.26
N GLN A 27 -8.33 11.34 -13.17
CA GLN A 27 -8.55 10.57 -14.39
C GLN A 27 -7.23 10.62 -15.19
N GLY A 28 -6.48 9.52 -15.18
CA GLY A 28 -5.18 9.42 -15.86
C GLY A 28 -3.99 8.94 -15.01
N LEU A 29 -4.08 8.88 -13.67
CA LEU A 29 -3.00 8.29 -12.88
C LEU A 29 -3.02 6.76 -13.01
N LYS A 30 -1.91 6.19 -13.45
CA LYS A 30 -1.70 4.76 -13.60
C LYS A 30 -0.55 4.32 -12.70
N PHE A 31 -0.69 3.22 -11.98
CA PHE A 31 0.41 2.65 -11.19
C PHE A 31 1.23 1.75 -12.09
N CYS A 32 2.41 2.21 -12.51
CA CYS A 32 3.25 1.45 -13.41
C CYS A 32 4.74 1.72 -13.21
N LEU A 33 5.53 0.81 -13.77
CA LEU A 33 6.99 0.86 -13.73
C LEU A 33 7.53 2.13 -14.41
N ASP A 34 6.92 2.56 -15.52
CA ASP A 34 7.39 3.70 -16.33
C ASP A 34 7.37 5.03 -15.57
N ASN A 35 6.56 5.13 -14.50
CA ASN A 35 6.50 6.32 -13.66
C ASN A 35 7.64 6.38 -12.63
N GLN A 36 8.33 5.26 -12.36
CA GLN A 36 9.37 5.22 -11.35
C GLN A 36 10.60 6.01 -11.80
N ARG A 37 11.01 6.98 -10.98
CA ARG A 37 12.18 7.83 -11.22
C ARG A 37 13.47 7.23 -10.67
N GLN A 38 13.35 6.20 -9.83
CA GLN A 38 14.49 5.53 -9.22
C GLN A 38 14.23 4.03 -9.06
N HIS A 39 15.30 3.28 -8.84
CA HIS A 39 15.22 1.88 -8.45
C HIS A 39 14.95 1.79 -6.94
N TRP A 40 13.93 1.04 -6.54
CA TRP A 40 13.48 0.96 -5.16
C TRP A 40 13.85 -0.38 -4.53
N ILE A 41 14.84 -0.35 -3.65
CA ILE A 41 15.26 -1.51 -2.85
C ILE A 41 14.98 -1.17 -1.38
N LEU A 42 14.12 -1.94 -0.75
CA LEU A 42 13.91 -1.87 0.69
C LEU A 42 15.09 -2.60 1.36
N PRO A 43 15.91 -1.92 2.19
CA PRO A 43 17.04 -2.55 2.83
C PRO A 43 16.60 -3.60 3.86
N ALA A 44 17.39 -4.65 4.04
CA ALA A 44 17.14 -5.65 5.08
C ALA A 44 17.19 -5.00 6.47
N HIS A 45 16.17 -5.29 7.28
CA HIS A 45 16.11 -4.89 8.67
C HIS A 45 15.40 -6.00 9.46
N PRO A 46 16.14 -6.88 10.16
CA PRO A 46 15.53 -8.02 10.84
C PRO A 46 14.34 -7.62 11.73
N PRO A 47 13.19 -8.30 11.63
CA PRO A 47 12.97 -9.57 10.93
C PRO A 47 12.55 -9.45 9.45
N PHE A 48 12.56 -8.25 8.89
CA PHE A 48 12.24 -7.94 7.51
C PHE A 48 13.44 -8.17 6.59
N VAL A 49 13.16 -8.74 5.41
CA VAL A 49 14.18 -9.06 4.41
C VAL A 49 14.35 -7.91 3.43
N GLU A 50 15.49 -7.87 2.76
CA GLU A 50 15.69 -6.98 1.61
C GLU A 50 14.68 -7.34 0.52
N LEU A 51 14.10 -6.32 -0.12
CA LEU A 51 13.11 -6.52 -1.17
C LEU A 51 13.25 -5.49 -2.30
N ASP A 52 13.48 -6.00 -3.50
CA ASP A 52 13.52 -5.20 -4.73
C ASP A 52 12.10 -4.94 -5.25
N MET A 53 11.57 -3.78 -4.90
CA MET A 53 10.19 -3.38 -5.17
C MET A 53 9.98 -2.99 -6.64
N THR A 54 11.02 -2.46 -7.28
CA THR A 54 10.99 -2.18 -8.72
C THR A 54 10.90 -3.48 -9.52
N ASN A 55 11.68 -4.49 -9.14
CA ASN A 55 11.62 -5.80 -9.77
C ASN A 55 10.30 -6.55 -9.48
N GLU A 56 9.75 -6.43 -8.27
CA GLU A 56 8.41 -6.98 -7.96
C GLU A 56 7.32 -6.34 -8.82
N LEU A 57 7.39 -5.02 -9.06
CA LEU A 57 6.41 -4.33 -9.91
C LEU A 57 6.56 -4.72 -11.38
N ARG A 58 7.79 -4.86 -11.87
CA ARG A 58 8.08 -5.35 -13.23
C ARG A 58 7.42 -6.70 -13.52
N HIS A 59 7.41 -7.59 -12.53
CA HIS A 59 6.85 -8.93 -12.64
C HIS A 59 5.41 -9.04 -12.10
N PHE A 60 4.75 -7.92 -11.85
CA PHE A 60 3.38 -7.89 -11.36
C PHE A 60 2.36 -7.74 -12.49
N THR A 61 1.51 -8.75 -12.61
CA THR A 61 0.33 -8.71 -13.47
C THR A 61 -0.91 -8.56 -12.59
N PRO A 62 -1.63 -7.43 -12.64
CA PRO A 62 -2.82 -7.25 -11.85
C PRO A 62 -3.92 -8.25 -12.26
N PRO A 63 -4.71 -8.77 -11.31
CA PRO A 63 -5.84 -9.63 -11.64
C PRO A 63 -6.89 -8.83 -12.42
N THR A 64 -7.62 -9.49 -13.33
CA THR A 64 -8.60 -8.85 -14.23
C THR A 64 -9.61 -7.97 -13.50
N ARG A 65 -10.03 -8.38 -12.30
CA ARG A 65 -10.96 -7.62 -11.43
C ARG A 65 -10.42 -6.25 -10.98
N ALA A 66 -9.11 -6.10 -10.93
CA ALA A 66 -8.42 -4.91 -10.45
C ALA A 66 -7.94 -4.03 -11.60
N ALA A 67 -7.76 -4.57 -12.80
CA ALA A 67 -7.17 -3.86 -13.95
C ALA A 67 -7.89 -2.57 -14.35
N SER A 68 -9.18 -2.42 -14.03
CA SER A 68 -9.97 -1.21 -14.29
C SER A 68 -9.96 -0.19 -13.15
N ARG A 69 -9.31 -0.50 -12.02
CA ARG A 69 -9.35 0.28 -10.79
C ARG A 69 -7.97 0.36 -10.15
N GLU A 70 -7.31 1.48 -10.32
CA GLU A 70 -5.91 1.65 -9.91
C GLU A 70 -5.66 1.36 -8.42
N TYR A 71 -6.56 1.81 -7.54
CA TYR A 71 -6.46 1.50 -6.12
C TYR A 71 -6.48 -0.01 -5.83
N LEU A 72 -7.21 -0.83 -6.62
CA LEU A 72 -7.21 -2.28 -6.47
C LEU A 72 -5.90 -2.91 -6.97
N VAL A 73 -5.32 -2.37 -8.05
CA VAL A 73 -4.00 -2.77 -8.56
C VAL A 73 -2.94 -2.57 -7.48
N MET A 74 -2.91 -1.37 -6.88
CA MET A 74 -1.99 -1.05 -5.78
C MET A 74 -2.21 -1.97 -4.58
N ILE A 75 -3.46 -2.15 -4.13
CA ILE A 75 -3.76 -3.02 -2.99
C ILE A 75 -3.27 -4.46 -3.25
N ASP A 76 -3.54 -5.02 -4.42
CA ASP A 76 -3.14 -6.39 -4.74
C ASP A 76 -1.61 -6.51 -4.91
N PHE A 77 -0.94 -5.48 -5.43
CA PHE A 77 0.51 -5.38 -5.46
C PHE A 77 1.10 -5.39 -4.03
N PHE A 78 0.65 -4.50 -3.15
CA PHE A 78 1.17 -4.41 -1.78
C PHE A 78 0.88 -5.67 -0.98
N ARG A 79 -0.26 -6.33 -1.19
CA ARG A 79 -0.52 -7.65 -0.58
C ARG A 79 0.52 -8.69 -0.99
N ARG A 80 0.88 -8.76 -2.27
CA ARG A 80 1.91 -9.67 -2.77
C ARG A 80 3.26 -9.40 -2.11
N VAL A 81 3.64 -8.13 -2.05
CA VAL A 81 4.90 -7.65 -1.45
C VAL A 81 4.98 -7.98 0.04
N LEU A 82 3.92 -7.68 0.80
CA LEU A 82 3.88 -7.91 2.24
C LEU A 82 4.09 -9.39 2.58
N LEU A 83 3.58 -10.32 1.75
CA LEU A 83 3.81 -11.75 1.95
C LEU A 83 5.28 -12.18 1.83
N LYS A 84 6.13 -11.36 1.20
CA LYS A 84 7.57 -11.60 1.04
C LYS A 84 8.44 -10.80 2.01
N LEU A 85 7.85 -9.83 2.71
CA LEU A 85 8.57 -8.83 3.47
C LEU A 85 9.27 -9.40 4.72
N HIS A 86 8.75 -10.48 5.28
CA HIS A 86 9.25 -11.07 6.52
C HIS A 86 10.06 -12.34 6.24
N SER A 87 11.17 -12.52 6.95
CA SER A 87 12.02 -13.72 6.90
C SER A 87 11.24 -15.03 7.14
N ASN A 88 10.19 -14.95 7.94
CA ASN A 88 9.17 -15.97 8.12
C ASN A 88 7.79 -15.47 7.63
N PRO A 89 7.34 -15.82 6.41
CA PRO A 89 6.14 -15.24 5.78
C PRO A 89 4.83 -15.26 6.61
N PRO A 90 4.50 -16.31 7.39
CA PRO A 90 3.31 -16.31 8.24
C PRO A 90 3.30 -15.22 9.32
N GLU A 91 4.47 -14.82 9.81
CA GLU A 91 4.61 -13.85 10.91
C GLU A 91 4.26 -12.43 10.49
N ILE A 92 4.26 -12.10 9.18
CA ILE A 92 3.84 -10.77 8.73
C ILE A 92 2.41 -10.43 9.17
N ARG A 93 1.57 -11.44 9.42
CA ARG A 93 0.18 -11.28 9.88
C ARG A 93 0.07 -10.69 11.28
N ARG A 94 1.19 -10.63 12.03
CA ARG A 94 1.27 -9.98 13.34
C ARG A 94 1.39 -8.46 13.21
N TYR A 95 1.74 -7.96 12.03
CA TYR A 95 1.90 -6.55 11.76
C TYR A 95 0.67 -5.96 11.06
N ALA A 96 0.40 -4.69 11.34
CA ALA A 96 -0.59 -3.86 10.69
C ALA A 96 0.09 -2.61 10.12
N VAL A 97 -0.41 -2.13 8.99
CA VAL A 97 -0.05 -0.80 8.46
C VAL A 97 -1.17 0.15 8.86
N ARG A 98 -0.86 1.13 9.70
CA ARG A 98 -1.82 2.13 10.20
C ARG A 98 -1.34 3.54 9.85
N LEU A 99 -2.26 4.35 9.33
CA LEU A 99 -2.02 5.77 9.06
C LEU A 99 -2.57 6.67 10.18
N GLN A 100 -3.56 6.17 10.91
CA GLN A 100 -4.13 6.76 12.11
C GLN A 100 -4.19 5.62 13.13
N ASN A 101 -3.83 5.85 14.39
CA ASN A 101 -3.66 4.84 15.45
C ASN A 101 -4.97 4.12 15.89
N PHE A 102 -5.83 3.76 14.94
CA PHE A 102 -7.13 3.12 15.15
C PHE A 102 -7.11 1.68 14.57
N GLY A 103 -7.72 0.72 15.29
CA GLY A 103 -7.89 -0.68 14.85
C GLY A 103 -7.58 -1.71 15.96
N ARG A 104 -7.51 -3.01 15.65
CA ARG A 104 -7.35 -4.09 16.66
C ARG A 104 -6.07 -3.95 17.50
N ASP A 105 -6.19 -3.92 18.82
CA ASP A 105 -5.07 -3.68 19.75
C ASP A 105 -4.01 -4.79 19.83
N SER A 106 -4.23 -5.93 19.16
CA SER A 106 -3.37 -7.12 19.27
C SER A 106 -2.31 -7.24 18.16
N LEU A 107 -2.30 -6.35 17.17
CA LEU A 107 -1.33 -6.37 16.06
C LEU A 107 -0.28 -5.29 16.29
N LEU A 108 0.98 -5.64 16.04
CA LEU A 108 2.10 -4.71 16.04
C LEU A 108 1.98 -3.76 14.86
N ASP A 109 2.48 -2.55 14.99
CA ASP A 109 2.57 -1.65 13.84
C ASP A 109 3.83 -1.99 13.04
N LEU A 110 3.72 -1.90 11.71
CA LEU A 110 4.87 -2.00 10.83
C LEU A 110 5.81 -0.81 11.10
N PRO A 111 7.14 -0.99 11.14
CA PRO A 111 8.07 0.11 11.36
C PRO A 111 7.82 1.29 10.43
N GLU A 112 7.87 2.50 10.99
CA GLU A 112 7.53 3.73 10.28
C GLU A 112 8.36 3.92 9.02
N GLU A 113 9.63 3.51 9.05
CA GLU A 113 10.56 3.58 7.93
C GLU A 113 10.08 2.72 6.75
N ILE A 114 9.54 1.53 7.03
CA ILE A 114 9.00 0.63 6.00
C ILE A 114 7.69 1.19 5.44
N VAL A 115 6.84 1.74 6.30
CA VAL A 115 5.58 2.38 5.89
C VAL A 115 5.89 3.58 4.98
N GLN A 116 6.81 4.45 5.39
CA GLN A 116 7.20 5.63 4.62
C GLN A 116 7.88 5.24 3.30
N PHE A 117 8.67 4.16 3.28
CA PHE A 117 9.23 3.58 2.06
C PHE A 117 8.12 3.17 1.08
N PHE A 118 7.10 2.43 1.55
CA PHE A 118 5.98 2.01 0.71
C PHE A 118 5.16 3.18 0.17
N ILE A 119 4.95 4.22 0.98
CA ILE A 119 4.27 5.45 0.54
C ILE A 119 5.08 6.12 -0.57
N ASN A 120 6.39 6.31 -0.38
CA ASN A 120 7.23 6.97 -1.37
C ASN A 120 7.33 6.19 -2.68
N PHE A 121 7.42 4.85 -2.59
CA PHE A 121 7.34 3.95 -3.73
C PHE A 121 6.00 4.07 -4.46
N ALA A 122 4.88 4.10 -3.73
CA ALA A 122 3.54 4.25 -4.30
C ALA A 122 3.41 5.56 -5.07
N LEU A 123 3.87 6.67 -4.47
CA LEU A 123 3.84 7.99 -5.09
C LEU A 123 4.69 8.04 -6.37
N ASP A 124 5.86 7.40 -6.37
CA ASP A 124 6.70 7.30 -7.57
C ASP A 124 6.03 6.47 -8.66
N GLY A 125 5.48 5.30 -8.31
CA GLY A 125 4.76 4.44 -9.25
C GLY A 125 3.48 5.08 -9.81
N LEU A 126 2.89 6.04 -9.10
CA LEU A 126 1.76 6.85 -9.58
C LEU A 126 2.20 8.08 -10.40
N GLY A 127 3.50 8.35 -10.53
CA GLY A 127 4.02 9.54 -11.21
C GLY A 127 3.87 10.83 -10.40
N LEU A 128 3.55 10.72 -9.12
CA LEU A 128 3.30 11.84 -8.19
C LEU A 128 4.56 12.34 -7.48
N ARG A 129 5.75 11.81 -7.81
CA ARG A 129 7.02 12.44 -7.40
C ARG A 129 7.43 13.53 -8.40
N ALA A 130 6.56 14.50 -8.66
CA ALA A 130 6.96 15.72 -9.35
C ALA A 130 7.59 16.70 -8.33
N ASP A 131 8.64 17.42 -8.72
CA ASP A 131 9.25 18.46 -7.87
C ASP A 131 8.24 19.55 -7.46
N GLU A 132 7.14 19.67 -8.21
CA GLU A 132 6.05 20.63 -8.02
C GLU A 132 4.99 20.18 -7.00
N LEU A 133 4.99 18.91 -6.57
CA LEU A 133 3.97 18.33 -5.66
C LEU A 133 4.27 18.49 -4.17
N ARG A 134 5.32 19.25 -3.83
CA ARG A 134 5.85 19.37 -2.46
C ARG A 134 4.94 20.10 -1.47
N ARG A 135 3.83 20.75 -1.87
CA ARG A 135 2.93 21.45 -0.92
C ARG A 135 1.46 21.08 -1.01
N GLY A 136 0.82 21.06 -2.19
CA GLY A 136 -0.64 21.01 -2.25
C GLY A 136 -1.30 19.63 -2.28
N GLN A 137 -0.70 18.62 -2.95
CA GLN A 137 -1.39 17.34 -3.17
C GLN A 137 -1.11 16.29 -2.09
N LYS A 138 -0.02 16.45 -1.33
CA LYS A 138 0.25 15.62 -0.15
C LYS A 138 -0.85 15.79 0.90
N GLU A 139 -1.38 17.00 1.07
CA GLU A 139 -2.51 17.31 1.97
C GLU A 139 -3.82 16.66 1.50
N LEU A 140 -4.07 16.63 0.18
CA LEU A 140 -5.22 15.95 -0.42
C LEU A 140 -5.18 14.42 -0.26
N LEU A 141 -3.99 13.80 -0.27
CA LEU A 141 -3.82 12.36 -0.09
C LEU A 141 -3.84 11.92 1.38
N ILE A 142 -3.38 12.78 2.29
CA ILE A 142 -3.39 12.51 3.74
C ILE A 142 -4.78 12.75 4.35
N GLY A 143 -5.65 13.45 3.62
CA GLY A 143 -6.98 13.84 4.08
C GLY A 143 -6.85 14.97 5.08
N SER A 144 -7.17 16.19 4.65
CA SER A 144 -7.40 17.29 5.58
C SER A 144 -8.56 16.92 6.49
N ASN A 145 -8.25 16.48 7.71
CA ASN A 145 -9.20 16.48 8.80
C ASN A 145 -9.47 17.95 9.15
N ASN A 146 -10.54 18.51 8.60
CA ASN A 146 -11.13 19.72 9.18
C ASN A 146 -11.96 19.29 10.40
N GLU A 147 -11.57 19.86 11.54
CA GLU A 147 -12.26 20.03 12.84
C GLU A 147 -13.41 19.08 13.21
#